data_AF-A0A378UGC3-F1
#
_entry.id   AF-A0A378UGC3-F1
#
_cell.length_a   1.000
_cell.length_b   1.000
_cell.length_c   1.000
_cell.angle_alpha   90.00
_cell.angle_beta   90.00
_cell.angle_gamma   90.00
#
_symmetry.space_group_name_H-M   'P 1'
#
loop_
_entity.id
_entity.type
_entity.pdbx_description
1 polymer ?
#
loop_
_entity_poly.entity_id
_entity_poly.type
_entity_poly.pdbx_seq_one_letter_code
_entity_poly.pdbx_strand_id
1 'polypeptide(L)'
;MRYRDLVQRVIAAKHADLELGLSRAREQEGFVLLVSQLLESTCWPYTVRMDNRFAVTFVMSRGKVQFEHQIRAVWQTLAARYEVYRTGDAVEVCSCRPDGYSCRVVFEEE
;
A
#
# COMPACT_ATOMS: atom_id res chain seq x y z
N MET A 1 34.86 -17.90 15.38
CA MET A 1 33.47 -18.05 14.92
C MET A 1 33.46 -18.95 13.70
N ARG A 2 32.60 -19.97 13.67
CA ARG A 2 32.44 -20.82 12.48
C ARG A 2 31.42 -20.18 11.55
N TYR A 3 31.54 -20.45 10.26
CA TYR A 3 30.60 -19.97 9.23
C TYR A 3 29.13 -20.26 9.60
N ARG A 4 28.85 -21.43 10.20
CA ARG A 4 27.51 -21.78 10.69
C ARG A 4 26.96 -20.81 11.75
N ASP A 5 27.79 -20.32 12.66
CA ASP A 5 27.37 -19.39 13.71
C ASP A 5 27.00 -18.02 13.10
N LEU A 6 27.74 -17.60 12.07
CA LEU A 6 27.45 -16.37 11.32
C LEU A 6 26.12 -16.48 10.56
N VAL A 7 25.89 -17.61 9.88
CA VAL A 7 24.63 -17.87 9.16
C VAL A 7 23.44 -17.88 10.12
N GLN A 8 23.54 -18.57 11.26
CA GLN A 8 22.46 -18.61 12.25
C GLN A 8 22.13 -17.23 12.81
N ARG A 9 23.15 -16.38 13.05
CA ARG A 9 22.93 -15.00 13.50
C ARG A 9 22.16 -14.17 12.48
N VAL A 10 22.48 -14.30 11.18
CA VAL A 10 21.76 -13.60 10.12
C VAL A 10 20.31 -14.09 10.00
N ILE A 11 20.10 -15.40 10.08
CA ILE A 11 18.75 -15.98 10.04
C ILE A 11 17.90 -15.47 11.22
N ALA A 12 18.46 -15.45 12.43
CA ALA A 12 17.75 -14.94 13.61
C ALA A 12 17.37 -13.46 13.47
N ALA A 13 18.26 -12.61 12.95
CA ALA A 13 17.96 -11.21 12.69
C ALA A 13 16.84 -11.05 11.64
N LYS A 14 16.90 -11.82 10.55
CA LYS A 14 15.85 -11.81 9.52
C LYS A 14 14.50 -12.29 10.04
N HIS A 15 14.50 -13.27 10.95
CA HIS A 15 13.27 -13.75 11.57
C HIS A 15 12.62 -12.66 12.44
N ALA A 16 13.41 -11.96 13.26
CA ALA A 16 12.92 -10.83 14.05
C ALA A 16 12.38 -9.70 13.16
N ASP A 17 13.08 -9.36 12.07
CA ASP A 17 12.59 -8.37 11.09
C ASP A 17 11.25 -8.77 10.47
N LEU A 18 11.08 -10.06 10.16
CA LEU A 18 9.83 -10.60 9.61
C LEU A 18 8.70 -10.56 10.63
N GLU A 19 8.95 -10.92 11.89
CA GLU A 19 7.94 -10.85 12.95
C GLU A 19 7.48 -9.40 13.19
N LEU A 20 8.40 -8.44 13.21
CA LEU A 20 8.09 -7.01 13.30
C LEU A 20 7.28 -6.54 12.09
N GLY A 21 7.67 -6.96 10.87
CA GLY A 21 6.94 -6.67 9.64
C GLY A 21 5.51 -7.23 9.65
N LEU A 22 5.34 -8.47 10.14
CA LEU A 22 4.03 -9.12 10.25
C LEU A 22 3.13 -8.44 11.30
N SER A 23 3.69 -8.06 12.45
CA SER A 23 2.95 -7.29 13.45
C SER A 23 2.42 -5.99 12.85
N ARG A 24 3.30 -5.27 12.14
CA ARG A 24 2.95 -4.02 11.46
C ARG A 24 1.89 -4.23 10.37
N ALA A 25 2.01 -5.29 9.57
CA ALA A 25 1.06 -5.61 8.52
C ALA A 25 -0.35 -5.92 9.06
N ARG A 26 -0.45 -6.60 10.21
CA ARG A 26 -1.74 -6.84 10.90
C ARG A 26 -2.38 -5.54 11.39
N GLU A 27 -1.58 -4.63 11.93
CA GLU A 27 -2.10 -3.32 12.35
C GLU A 27 -2.51 -2.45 11.15
N GLN A 28 -1.77 -2.56 10.05
CA GLN A 28 -2.06 -1.89 8.78
C GLN A 28 -3.32 -2.44 8.08
N GLU A 29 -3.71 -3.69 8.32
CA GLU A 29 -4.85 -4.35 7.67
C GLU A 29 -6.13 -3.50 7.74
N GLY A 30 -6.46 -2.96 8.92
CA GLY A 30 -7.64 -2.11 9.10
C GLY A 30 -7.60 -0.85 8.22
N PHE A 31 -6.43 -0.22 8.09
CA PHE A 31 -6.24 0.92 7.20
C PHE A 31 -6.42 0.53 5.72
N VAL A 32 -5.82 -0.57 5.30
CA VAL A 32 -5.89 -1.07 3.92
C VAL A 32 -7.31 -1.46 3.54
N LEU A 33 -8.06 -2.12 4.44
CA LEU A 33 -9.46 -2.47 4.22
C LEU A 33 -10.35 -1.23 4.09
N LEU A 34 -10.10 -0.18 4.87
CA LEU A 34 -10.84 1.07 4.72
C LEU A 34 -10.53 1.78 3.41
N VAL A 35 -9.27 1.79 2.97
CA VAL A 35 -8.89 2.31 1.65
C VAL A 35 -9.55 1.49 0.53
N SER A 36 -9.55 0.16 0.66
CA SER A 36 -10.25 -0.77 -0.24
C SER A 36 -11.74 -0.40 -0.36
N GLN A 37 -12.43 -0.24 0.77
CA GLN A 37 -13.85 0.14 0.79
C GLN A 37 -14.12 1.52 0.14
N LEU A 38 -13.22 2.49 0.32
CA LEU A 38 -13.30 3.77 -0.36
C LEU A 38 -13.11 3.61 -1.87
N LEU A 39 -12.17 2.79 -2.31
CA LEU A 39 -11.95 2.51 -3.73
C LEU A 39 -13.13 1.74 -4.36
N GLU A 40 -13.76 0.81 -3.65
CA GLU A 40 -14.98 0.13 -4.11
C GLU A 40 -16.12 1.10 -4.43
N SER A 41 -16.26 2.20 -3.67
CA SER A 41 -17.26 3.25 -3.93
C SER A 41 -17.08 3.96 -5.27
N THR A 42 -15.90 3.84 -5.86
CA THR A 42 -15.58 4.45 -7.16
C THR A 42 -15.95 3.57 -8.35
N CYS A 43 -16.39 2.32 -8.11
CA CYS A 43 -16.80 1.35 -9.11
C CYS A 43 -15.73 1.00 -10.17
N TRP A 44 -14.45 1.28 -9.92
CA TRP A 44 -13.35 0.87 -10.79
C TRP A 44 -12.69 -0.42 -10.30
N PRO A 45 -12.42 -1.38 -11.19
CA PRO A 45 -11.72 -2.60 -10.81
C PRO A 45 -10.28 -2.29 -10.38
N TYR A 46 -9.82 -2.98 -9.35
CA TYR A 46 -8.44 -2.90 -8.89
C TYR A 46 -7.98 -4.25 -8.34
N THR A 47 -6.67 -4.44 -8.33
CA THR A 47 -6.01 -5.57 -7.66
C THR A 47 -5.11 -5.04 -6.55
N VAL A 48 -4.99 -5.80 -5.47
CA VAL A 48 -4.11 -5.45 -4.35
C VAL A 48 -2.83 -6.26 -4.46
N ARG A 49 -1.69 -5.57 -4.46
CA ARG A 49 -0.35 -6.14 -4.43
C ARG A 49 0.35 -5.75 -3.14
N MET A 50 1.23 -6.62 -2.65
CA MET A 50 2.07 -6.36 -1.50
C MET A 50 3.52 -6.72 -1.85
N ASP A 51 4.46 -5.85 -1.50
CA ASP A 51 5.89 -6.12 -1.71
C ASP A 51 6.53 -6.89 -0.54
N ASN A 52 7.82 -7.22 -0.67
CA ASN A 52 8.57 -7.93 0.37
C ASN A 52 8.86 -7.12 1.65
N ARG A 53 8.45 -5.86 1.69
CA ARG A 53 8.50 -4.95 2.84
C ARG A 53 7.11 -4.73 3.44
N PHE A 54 6.11 -5.52 3.03
CA PHE A 54 4.71 -5.38 3.42
C PHE A 54 4.07 -4.06 2.95
N ALA A 55 4.66 -3.36 1.98
CA ALA A 55 4.06 -2.15 1.42
C ALA A 55 2.92 -2.54 0.47
N VAL A 56 1.75 -1.92 0.66
CA VAL A 56 0.54 -2.22 -0.10
C VAL A 56 0.37 -1.28 -1.27
N THR A 57 0.11 -1.86 -2.44
CA THR A 57 -0.15 -1.15 -3.69
C THR A 57 -1.47 -1.60 -4.29
N PHE A 58 -2.40 -0.68 -4.48
CA PHE A 58 -3.63 -0.87 -5.24
C PHE A 58 -3.35 -0.57 -6.71
N VAL A 59 -3.53 -1.55 -7.58
CA VAL A 59 -3.31 -1.43 -9.02
C VAL A 59 -4.66 -1.33 -9.71
N MET A 60 -4.97 -0.18 -10.28
CA MET A 60 -6.21 0.05 -11.03
C MET A 60 -5.93 0.04 -12.54
N SER A 61 -6.87 -0.45 -13.34
CA SER A 61 -6.77 -0.39 -14.80
C SER A 61 -6.85 1.06 -15.27
N ARG A 62 -5.85 1.52 -16.03
CA ARG A 62 -5.76 2.89 -16.55
C ARG A 62 -6.82 3.11 -17.64
N GLY A 63 -7.76 4.01 -17.39
CA GLY A 63 -8.77 4.39 -18.40
C GLY A 63 -8.16 5.17 -19.56
N LYS A 64 -8.15 4.59 -20.78
CA LYS A 64 -7.53 5.20 -21.98
C LYS A 64 -8.09 6.58 -22.40
N VAL A 65 -9.34 6.87 -22.08
CA VAL A 65 -10.03 8.10 -22.53
C VAL A 65 -10.28 9.10 -21.39
N GLN A 66 -10.26 8.63 -20.13
CA GLN A 66 -10.72 9.43 -18.98
C GLN A 66 -9.77 9.33 -17.77
N PHE A 67 -8.49 9.05 -17.99
CA PHE A 67 -7.50 8.89 -16.92
C PHE A 67 -7.47 10.07 -15.93
N GLU A 68 -7.50 11.31 -16.42
CA GLU A 68 -7.52 12.51 -15.55
C GLU A 68 -8.81 12.62 -14.72
N HIS A 69 -9.95 12.16 -15.24
CA HIS A 69 -11.18 12.09 -14.45
C HIS A 69 -11.12 10.97 -13.41
N GLN A 70 -10.58 9.81 -13.78
CA GLN A 70 -10.41 8.66 -12.91
C GLN A 70 -9.49 8.98 -11.72
N ILE A 71 -8.29 9.51 -11.99
CA ILE A 71 -7.33 9.87 -10.93
C ILE A 71 -7.88 10.96 -10.02
N ARG A 72 -8.61 11.94 -10.58
CA ARG A 72 -9.23 13.01 -9.80
C ARG A 72 -10.33 12.47 -8.88
N ALA A 73 -11.19 11.59 -9.38
CA ALA A 73 -12.26 11.00 -8.59
C ALA A 73 -11.70 10.11 -7.46
N VAL A 74 -10.73 9.25 -7.77
CA VAL A 74 -10.02 8.44 -6.76
C VAL A 74 -9.36 9.35 -5.71
N TRP A 75 -8.67 10.41 -6.14
CA TRP A 75 -8.06 11.37 -5.23
C TRP A 75 -9.10 12.04 -4.33
N GLN A 76 -10.24 12.50 -4.86
CA GLN A 76 -11.31 13.13 -4.07
C GLN A 76 -11.89 12.17 -3.03
N THR A 77 -12.16 10.93 -3.41
CA THR A 77 -12.70 9.90 -2.51
C THR A 77 -11.74 9.59 -1.37
N LEU A 78 -10.43 9.49 -1.65
CA LEU A 78 -9.40 9.22 -0.65
C LEU A 78 -9.12 10.45 0.24
N ALA A 79 -9.06 11.65 -0.37
CA ALA A 79 -8.79 12.91 0.32
C ALA A 79 -9.93 13.32 1.27
N ALA A 80 -11.12 12.76 1.10
CA ALA A 80 -12.22 12.95 2.05
C ALA A 80 -11.91 12.38 3.45
N ARG A 81 -10.97 11.43 3.56
CA ARG A 81 -10.69 10.70 4.82
C ARG A 81 -9.23 10.66 5.22
N TYR A 82 -8.31 10.74 4.25
CA TYR A 82 -6.87 10.57 4.46
C TYR A 82 -6.08 11.70 3.82
N GLU A 83 -4.80 11.81 4.18
CA GLU A 83 -3.88 12.68 3.47
C GLU A 83 -3.42 11.98 2.20
N VAL A 84 -3.53 12.69 1.07
CA VAL A 84 -3.30 12.10 -0.25
C VAL A 84 -2.36 12.96 -1.07
N TYR A 85 -1.27 12.36 -1.54
CA TYR A 85 -0.24 13.00 -2.34
C TYR A 85 -0.24 12.41 -3.75
N ARG A 86 -0.17 13.27 -4.77
CA ARG A 86 -0.03 12.82 -6.17
C ARG A 86 1.46 12.75 -6.51
N THR A 87 1.94 11.55 -6.83
CA THR A 87 3.31 11.29 -7.27
C THR A 87 3.25 10.77 -8.71
N GLY A 88 3.22 11.69 -9.69
CA GLY A 88 3.08 11.37 -11.11
C GLY A 88 1.71 10.75 -11.44
N ASP A 89 1.75 9.54 -12.01
CA ASP A 89 0.58 8.70 -12.31
C ASP A 89 0.20 7.77 -11.14
N ALA A 90 0.65 8.09 -9.92
CA ALA A 90 0.31 7.36 -8.71
C ALA A 90 -0.22 8.30 -7.63
N VAL A 91 -1.01 7.73 -6.73
CA VAL A 91 -1.62 8.42 -5.60
C VAL A 91 -1.15 7.72 -4.33
N GLU A 92 -0.43 8.44 -3.48
CA GLU A 92 0.01 7.97 -2.16
C GLU A 92 -0.99 8.39 -1.10
N VAL A 93 -1.45 7.43 -0.30
CA VAL A 93 -2.41 7.64 0.77
C VAL A 93 -1.72 7.39 2.09
N CYS A 94 -1.68 8.41 2.94
CA CYS A 94 -1.08 8.34 4.26
C CYS A 94 -2.17 8.32 5.33
N SER A 95 -2.01 7.44 6.30
CA SER A 95 -2.82 7.46 7.50
C SER A 95 -2.56 8.75 8.28
N CYS A 96 -3.62 9.41 8.73
CA CYS A 96 -3.57 10.56 9.62
C CYS A 96 -3.28 10.19 11.09
N ARG A 97 -3.09 8.89 11.38
CA ARG A 97 -2.67 8.39 12.69
C ARG A 97 -1.15 8.43 12.86
N PRO A 98 -0.63 8.54 14.09
CA PRO A 98 0.81 8.54 14.37
C PRO A 98 1.52 7.24 13.95
N ASP A 99 0.75 6.19 13.64
CA ASP A 99 1.24 4.88 13.22
C ASP A 99 1.99 4.92 11.86
N GLY A 100 1.81 6.00 11.07
CA GLY A 100 2.63 6.28 9.89
C GLY A 100 2.48 5.24 8.76
N TYR A 101 1.34 4.57 8.67
CA TYR A 101 1.06 3.66 7.56
C TYR A 101 0.75 4.44 6.28
N SER A 102 1.24 3.94 5.16
CA SER A 102 0.89 4.45 3.84
C SER A 102 0.62 3.30 2.87
N CYS A 103 -0.20 3.59 1.88
CA CYS A 103 -0.40 2.71 0.73
C CYS A 103 -0.35 3.53 -0.55
N ARG A 104 -0.04 2.86 -1.66
CA ARG A 104 0.03 3.49 -2.97
C ARG A 104 -1.10 2.99 -3.85
N VAL A 105 -1.69 3.87 -4.63
CA VAL A 105 -2.60 3.54 -5.72
C VAL A 105 -1.88 3.88 -7.01
N VAL A 106 -1.70 2.89 -7.87
CA VAL A 106 -1.05 3.03 -9.18
C VAL A 106 -2.05 2.68 -10.27
N PHE A 107 -1.87 3.30 -11.43
CA PHE A 107 -2.71 3.08 -12.59
C PHE A 107 -1.85 2.45 -13.68
N GLU A 108 -2.04 1.15 -13.91
CA GLU A 108 -1.30 0.39 -14.92
C GLU A 108 -2.18 0.17 -16.15
N GLU A 109 -1.57 0.14 -17.33
CA GLU A 109 -2.25 -0.35 -18.53
C GLU A 109 -2.38 -1.88 -18.41
N GLU A 110 -3.56 -2.40 -18.71
CA GLU A 110 -3.85 -3.84 -18.74
C GLU A 110 -3.17 -4.52 -19.94
#